data_AF-A0A959X6X1-F1
#
_entry.id   AF-A0A959X6X1-F1
#
_cell.length_a   1.000
_cell.length_b   1.000
_cell.length_c   1.000
_cell.angle_alpha   90.00
_cell.angle_beta   90.00
_cell.angle_gamma   90.00
#
_symmetry.space_group_name_H-M   'P 1'
#
loop_
_entity.id
_entity.type
_entity.pdbx_description
1 polymer ?
#
loop_
_entity_poly.entity_id
_entity_poly.type
_entity_poly.pdbx_seq_one_letter_code
_entity_poly.pdbx_strand_id
1 'polypeptide(L)'
;SLQEVGQIPAAERQDPSFFRTEGAEIGRDGCRVPLPWTADGASFGFGANGAHLPQPEWFGAYAVETEAADPSSTLSLYRRALALRHELECAESLEWFEVSESVLGVERPNGWRAVMNFGADPVALPAGDVLLSSAPLTDGELPGETTVWLR
;
A
#
# COMPACT_ATOMS: atom_id res chain seq x y z
N SER A 1 2.14 -2.68 0.16
CA SER A 1 2.92 -1.56 -0.41
C SER A 1 3.22 -1.87 -1.87
N LEU A 2 3.10 -0.90 -2.78
CA LEU A 2 3.48 -1.10 -4.18
C LEU A 2 5.02 -1.10 -4.23
N GLN A 3 5.61 -2.25 -4.56
CA GLN A 3 7.06 -2.41 -4.60
C GLN A 3 7.63 -1.68 -5.83
N GLU A 4 8.61 -0.80 -5.63
CA GLU A 4 9.35 -0.21 -6.75
C GLU A 4 10.30 -1.24 -7.36
N VAL A 5 10.36 -1.31 -8.69
CA VAL A 5 11.33 -2.17 -9.38
C VAL A 5 12.70 -1.49 -9.37
N GLY A 6 13.47 -1.74 -8.32
CA GLY A 6 14.79 -1.13 -8.15
C GLY A 6 15.87 -1.64 -9.12
N GLN A 7 15.70 -2.85 -9.66
CA GLN A 7 16.73 -3.55 -10.45
C GLN A 7 16.38 -3.61 -11.94
N ILE A 8 16.35 -2.45 -12.60
CA ILE A 8 16.26 -2.37 -14.08
C ILE A 8 17.69 -2.28 -14.66
N PRO A 9 18.10 -3.19 -15.57
CA PRO A 9 19.41 -3.13 -16.22
C PRO A 9 19.63 -1.81 -16.96
N ALA A 10 20.85 -1.26 -16.90
CA ALA A 10 21.19 0.05 -17.49
C ALA A 10 20.84 0.15 -18.98
N ALA A 11 21.00 -0.93 -19.74
CA ALA A 11 20.68 -0.99 -21.17
C ALA A 11 19.17 -0.95 -21.48
N GLU A 12 18.33 -1.27 -20.50
CA GLU A 12 16.86 -1.30 -20.62
C GLU A 12 16.20 -0.07 -20.01
N ARG A 13 16.97 0.81 -19.38
CA ARG A 13 16.48 2.09 -18.86
C ARG A 13 16.05 3.00 -20.01
N GLN A 14 15.03 3.79 -19.74
CA GLN A 14 14.40 4.69 -20.70
C GLN A 14 14.30 6.12 -20.17
N ASP A 15 14.45 6.35 -18.87
CA ASP A 15 14.37 7.69 -18.29
C ASP A 15 15.54 8.57 -18.78
N PRO A 16 15.28 9.74 -19.42
CA PRO A 16 16.31 10.67 -19.83
C PRO A 16 17.26 11.11 -18.72
N SER A 17 16.79 11.17 -17.46
CA SER A 17 17.67 11.52 -16.32
C SER A 17 18.86 10.56 -16.24
N PHE A 18 18.63 9.25 -16.39
CA PHE A 18 19.70 8.25 -16.33
C PHE A 18 20.80 8.52 -17.36
N PHE A 19 20.42 8.80 -18.61
CA PHE A 19 21.36 9.08 -19.69
C PHE A 19 22.08 10.42 -19.53
N ARG A 20 21.38 11.47 -19.08
CA ARG A 20 21.95 12.81 -18.91
C ARG A 20 22.96 12.88 -17.77
N THR A 21 22.81 12.03 -16.77
CA THR A 21 23.71 11.98 -15.61
C THR A 21 24.73 10.84 -15.69
N GLU A 22 24.86 10.20 -16.85
CA GLU A 22 25.75 9.03 -17.04
C GLU A 22 25.54 7.94 -15.97
N GLY A 23 24.29 7.73 -15.57
CA GLY A 23 23.89 6.73 -14.57
C GLY A 23 24.01 7.15 -13.10
N ALA A 24 24.39 8.39 -12.78
CA ALA A 24 24.38 8.87 -11.39
C ALA A 24 22.97 8.92 -10.79
N GLU A 25 21.95 9.25 -11.59
CA GLU A 25 20.54 9.16 -11.20
C GLU A 25 19.88 7.93 -11.84
N ILE A 26 19.26 7.08 -11.04
CA ILE A 26 18.54 5.87 -11.51
C ILE A 26 17.29 6.24 -12.34
N GLY A 27 16.70 7.42 -12.11
CA GLY A 27 15.50 7.87 -12.81
C GLY A 27 14.21 7.22 -12.27
N ARG A 28 13.12 7.33 -13.02
CA ARG A 28 11.75 6.95 -12.61
C ARG A 28 11.24 5.68 -13.27
N ASP A 29 12.07 4.94 -14.00
CA ASP A 29 11.63 3.73 -14.68
C ASP A 29 11.08 2.68 -13.70
N GLY A 30 11.62 2.62 -12.49
CA GLY A 30 11.19 1.67 -11.44
C GLY A 30 9.70 1.77 -11.08
N CYS A 31 9.12 2.97 -11.12
CA CYS A 31 7.70 3.20 -10.86
C CYS A 31 6.82 3.20 -12.12
N ARG A 32 7.42 2.95 -13.29
CA ARG A 32 6.75 2.91 -14.60
C ARG A 32 6.70 1.52 -15.22
N VAL A 33 7.29 0.53 -14.56
CA VAL A 33 7.18 -0.87 -14.98
C VAL A 33 5.69 -1.24 -15.09
N PRO A 34 5.25 -1.76 -16.25
CA PRO A 34 3.85 -2.10 -16.48
C PRO A 34 3.25 -2.99 -15.42
N LEU A 35 2.05 -2.66 -14.93
CA LEU A 35 1.40 -3.41 -13.86
C LEU A 35 1.13 -4.89 -14.24
N PRO A 36 1.28 -5.81 -13.29
CA PRO A 36 0.89 -7.20 -13.47
C PRO A 36 -0.62 -7.39 -13.29
N TRP A 37 -1.30 -7.83 -14.33
CA TRP A 37 -2.73 -8.14 -14.31
C TRP A 37 -3.00 -9.61 -14.00
N THR A 38 -2.21 -10.52 -14.58
CA THR A 38 -2.30 -11.97 -14.38
C THR A 38 -1.06 -12.51 -13.69
N ALA A 39 -1.19 -13.66 -13.03
CA ALA A 39 -0.07 -14.29 -12.30
C ALA A 39 1.08 -14.73 -13.22
N ASP A 40 0.76 -15.04 -14.48
CA ASP A 40 1.70 -15.57 -15.47
C ASP A 40 1.62 -14.82 -16.81
N GLY A 41 2.52 -15.18 -17.72
CA GLY A 41 2.59 -14.70 -19.10
C GLY A 41 3.77 -13.77 -19.35
N ALA A 42 4.14 -13.61 -20.63
CA ALA A 42 5.33 -12.85 -21.04
C ALA A 42 5.33 -11.37 -20.62
N SER A 43 4.18 -10.83 -20.21
CA SER A 43 4.03 -9.48 -19.69
C SER A 43 3.08 -9.39 -18.48
N PHE A 44 2.86 -10.51 -17.77
CA PHE A 44 1.87 -10.62 -16.69
C PHE A 44 0.50 -10.04 -17.07
N GLY A 45 0.05 -10.29 -18.30
CA GLY A 45 -1.26 -9.82 -18.78
C GLY A 45 -1.33 -8.35 -19.19
N PHE A 46 -0.21 -7.60 -19.21
CA PHE A 46 -0.19 -6.22 -19.70
C PHE A 46 -0.53 -6.11 -21.19
N GLY A 47 -0.05 -7.05 -22.00
CA GLY A 47 -0.34 -7.08 -23.44
C GLY A 47 0.43 -8.16 -24.20
N ALA A 48 -0.08 -8.54 -25.37
CA ALA A 48 0.48 -9.62 -26.18
C ALA A 48 1.88 -9.34 -26.73
N ASN A 49 2.29 -8.08 -26.81
CA ASN A 49 3.58 -7.66 -27.39
C ASN A 49 4.69 -7.43 -26.35
N GLY A 50 4.51 -7.93 -25.12
CA GLY A 50 5.46 -7.69 -24.03
C GLY A 50 5.23 -6.37 -23.30
N ALA A 51 6.04 -6.15 -22.26
CA ALA A 51 6.10 -4.91 -21.50
C ALA A 51 7.21 -4.00 -22.05
N HIS A 52 7.00 -2.68 -22.02
CA HIS A 52 8.00 -1.72 -22.48
C HIS A 52 9.18 -1.59 -21.51
N LEU A 53 9.01 -1.96 -20.25
CA LEU A 53 10.07 -2.07 -19.25
C LEU A 53 10.05 -3.50 -18.67
N PRO A 54 11.22 -4.04 -18.25
CA PRO A 54 11.30 -5.40 -17.73
C PRO A 54 10.48 -5.53 -16.45
N GLN A 55 9.59 -6.51 -16.43
CA GLN A 55 8.84 -6.91 -15.24
C GLN A 55 9.63 -7.98 -14.49
N PRO A 56 9.85 -7.82 -13.18
CA PRO A 56 10.58 -8.81 -12.39
C PRO A 56 9.73 -10.06 -12.13
N GLU A 57 10.40 -11.19 -11.89
CA GLU A 57 9.75 -12.50 -11.73
C GLU A 57 8.71 -12.55 -10.59
N TRP A 58 8.89 -11.74 -9.55
CA TRP A 58 7.99 -11.69 -8.40
C TRP A 58 6.64 -11.01 -8.67
N PHE A 59 6.46 -10.36 -9.82
CA PHE A 59 5.22 -9.64 -10.15
C PHE A 59 3.97 -10.53 -10.12
N GLY A 60 4.09 -11.80 -10.51
CA GLY A 60 2.95 -12.73 -10.50
C GLY A 60 2.29 -12.87 -9.12
N ALA A 61 3.08 -12.81 -8.04
CA ALA A 61 2.58 -12.89 -6.67
C ALA A 61 1.77 -11.66 -6.24
N TYR A 62 1.95 -10.52 -6.92
CA TYR A 62 1.27 -9.25 -6.65
C TYR A 62 0.38 -8.82 -7.83
N ALA A 63 0.11 -9.74 -8.77
CA ALA A 63 -0.78 -9.49 -9.88
C ALA A 63 -2.20 -9.19 -9.40
N VAL A 64 -2.95 -8.39 -10.16
CA VAL A 64 -4.36 -8.07 -9.84
C VAL A 64 -5.19 -9.34 -9.68
N GLU A 65 -5.00 -10.34 -10.53
CA GLU A 65 -5.64 -11.66 -10.41
C GLU A 65 -5.35 -12.32 -9.04
N THR A 66 -4.08 -12.38 -8.66
CA THR A 66 -3.62 -12.99 -7.39
C THR A 66 -4.18 -12.23 -6.19
N GLU A 67 -4.00 -10.91 -6.14
CA GLU A 67 -4.48 -10.10 -5.01
C GLU A 67 -6.01 -10.05 -4.94
N ALA A 68 -6.72 -10.09 -6.07
CA ALA A 68 -8.19 -10.08 -6.06
C ALA A 68 -8.78 -11.38 -5.50
N ALA A 69 -8.06 -12.50 -5.59
CA ALA A 69 -8.46 -13.79 -5.02
C ALA A 69 -8.17 -13.91 -3.52
N ASP A 70 -7.24 -13.11 -2.99
CA ASP A 70 -6.85 -13.13 -1.58
C ASP A 70 -7.57 -12.03 -0.77
N PRO A 71 -8.46 -12.38 0.18
CA PRO A 71 -9.15 -11.40 1.02
C PRO A 71 -8.24 -10.66 2.00
N SER A 72 -7.02 -11.16 2.23
CA SER A 72 -5.99 -10.53 3.08
C SER A 72 -4.99 -9.65 2.31
N SER A 73 -5.13 -9.56 0.97
CA SER A 73 -4.24 -8.79 0.11
C SER A 73 -4.33 -7.27 0.32
N THR A 74 -3.35 -6.53 -0.22
CA THR A 74 -3.37 -5.07 -0.19
C THR A 74 -4.55 -4.55 -1.02
N LEU A 75 -4.81 -5.12 -2.20
CA LEU A 75 -5.98 -4.76 -3.02
C LEU A 75 -7.31 -4.92 -2.27
N SER A 76 -7.48 -6.04 -1.57
CA SER A 76 -8.69 -6.32 -0.77
C SER A 76 -8.83 -5.33 0.40
N LEU A 77 -7.72 -5.00 1.07
CA LEU A 77 -7.68 -3.96 2.11
C LEU A 77 -8.17 -2.60 1.57
N TYR A 78 -7.62 -2.13 0.44
CA TYR A 78 -8.01 -0.84 -0.16
C TYR A 78 -9.46 -0.82 -0.62
N ARG A 79 -9.97 -1.90 -1.22
CA ARG A 79 -11.39 -1.99 -1.60
C ARG A 79 -12.31 -1.84 -0.39
N ARG A 80 -11.99 -2.52 0.72
CA ARG A 80 -12.73 -2.40 1.98
C ARG A 80 -12.62 -1.00 2.58
N ALA A 81 -11.43 -0.41 2.57
CA ALA A 81 -11.20 0.96 3.06
C ALA A 81 -12.03 1.99 2.29
N LEU A 82 -12.09 1.89 0.96
CA LEU A 82 -12.88 2.79 0.12
C LEU A 82 -14.37 2.62 0.34
N ALA A 83 -14.86 1.39 0.47
CA ALA A 83 -16.26 1.13 0.80
C ALA A 83 -16.64 1.71 2.17
N LEU A 84 -15.84 1.45 3.20
CA LEU A 84 -16.03 2.01 4.54
C LEU A 84 -15.97 3.54 4.53
N ARG A 85 -15.04 4.14 3.79
CA ARG A 85 -14.93 5.60 3.67
C ARG A 85 -16.20 6.21 3.09
N HIS A 86 -16.85 5.55 2.14
CA HIS A 86 -18.13 6.00 1.59
C HIS A 86 -19.26 5.94 2.63
N GLU A 87 -19.31 4.89 3.44
CA GLU A 87 -20.30 4.75 4.53
C GLU A 87 -20.05 5.71 5.70
N LEU A 88 -18.79 6.11 5.90
CA LEU A 88 -18.32 6.97 7.00
C LEU A 88 -18.24 8.45 6.62
N GLU A 89 -18.84 8.86 5.51
CA GLU A 89 -18.81 10.24 5.05
C GLU A 89 -19.40 11.19 6.10
N CYS A 90 -18.70 12.29 6.34
CA CYS A 90 -19.05 13.32 7.30
C CYS A 90 -18.41 14.65 6.89
N ALA A 91 -18.55 15.69 7.71
CA ALA A 91 -17.84 16.94 7.47
C ALA A 91 -16.32 16.70 7.32
N GLU A 92 -15.71 17.41 6.36
CA GLU A 92 -14.27 17.34 6.08
C GLU A 92 -13.47 18.16 7.09
N SER A 93 -13.55 17.73 8.35
CA SER A 93 -12.72 18.19 9.46
C SER A 93 -12.20 16.99 10.24
N LEU A 94 -11.11 17.17 10.96
CA LEU A 94 -10.54 16.15 11.85
C LEU A 94 -9.89 16.82 13.06
N GLU A 95 -9.85 16.09 14.15
CA GLU A 95 -9.09 16.45 15.36
C GLU A 95 -8.00 15.42 15.57
N TRP A 96 -6.82 15.89 15.96
CA TRP A 96 -5.70 15.02 16.32
C TRP A 96 -5.81 14.66 17.79
N PHE A 97 -5.50 13.41 18.13
CA PHE A 97 -5.31 13.00 19.51
C PHE A 97 -4.04 12.17 19.64
N GLU A 98 -3.37 12.33 20.77
CA GLU A 98 -2.14 11.63 21.08
C GLU A 98 -2.47 10.27 21.72
N VAL A 99 -1.81 9.22 21.24
CA VAL A 99 -1.86 7.88 21.86
C VAL A 99 -0.52 7.58 22.53
N SER A 100 0.57 7.78 21.78
CA SER A 100 1.95 7.77 22.26
C SER A 100 2.83 8.55 21.29
N GLU A 101 4.12 8.69 21.59
CA GLU A 101 5.09 9.38 20.73
C GLU A 101 5.17 8.78 19.30
N SER A 102 4.99 7.47 19.16
CA SER A 102 5.05 6.75 17.89
C SER A 102 3.67 6.49 17.27
N VAL A 103 2.58 6.92 17.91
CA VAL A 103 1.22 6.54 17.52
C VAL A 103 0.34 7.77 17.39
N LEU A 104 -0.17 7.97 16.17
CA LEU A 104 -0.97 9.11 15.78
C LEU A 104 -2.44 8.72 15.68
N GLY A 105 -3.31 9.45 16.39
CA GLY A 105 -4.75 9.33 16.29
C GLY A 105 -5.37 10.52 15.56
N VAL A 106 -6.33 10.25 14.68
CA VAL A 106 -7.25 11.26 14.14
C VAL A 106 -8.68 10.85 14.37
N GLU A 107 -9.53 11.80 14.73
CA GLU A 107 -10.97 11.62 14.92
C GLU A 107 -11.75 12.51 13.96
N ARG A 108 -12.80 11.96 13.37
CA ARG A 108 -13.74 12.65 12.49
C ARG A 108 -15.02 12.99 13.28
N PRO A 109 -15.79 14.02 12.89
CA PRO A 109 -16.99 14.48 13.62
C PRO A 109 -18.09 13.43 13.89
N ASN A 110 -18.09 12.32 13.15
CA ASN A 110 -19.02 11.20 13.33
C ASN A 110 -18.49 10.09 14.25
N GLY A 111 -17.37 10.32 14.95
CA GLY A 111 -16.72 9.36 15.86
C GLY A 111 -15.82 8.33 15.17
N TRP A 112 -15.68 8.37 13.84
CA TRP A 112 -14.70 7.53 13.14
C TRP A 112 -13.30 7.98 13.50
N ARG A 113 -12.50 7.05 14.04
CA ARG A 113 -11.10 7.27 14.38
C ARG A 113 -10.19 6.45 13.49
N ALA A 114 -9.07 7.02 13.07
CA ALA A 114 -7.96 6.29 12.46
C ALA A 114 -6.73 6.43 13.36
N VAL A 115 -6.14 5.30 13.75
CA VAL A 115 -4.97 5.24 14.63
C VAL A 115 -3.85 4.53 13.88
N MET A 116 -2.69 5.18 13.82
CA MET A 116 -1.52 4.74 13.02
C MET A 116 -0.31 4.59 13.94
N ASN A 117 0.21 3.38 14.06
CA ASN A 117 1.47 3.11 14.74
C ASN A 117 2.63 3.23 13.74
N PHE A 118 3.43 4.29 13.87
CA PHE A 118 4.63 4.51 13.07
C PHE A 118 5.89 3.90 13.70
N GLY A 119 5.79 3.36 14.92
CA GLY A 119 6.85 2.62 15.59
C GLY A 119 6.91 1.17 15.15
N ALA A 120 7.98 0.48 15.58
CA ALA A 120 8.14 -0.96 15.39
C ALA A 120 7.48 -1.79 16.50
N ASP A 121 7.35 -1.23 17.71
CA ASP A 121 6.83 -1.94 18.87
C ASP A 121 5.30 -1.86 18.95
N PRO A 122 4.63 -2.94 19.42
CA PRO A 122 3.20 -2.92 19.66
C PRO A 122 2.82 -1.95 20.79
N VAL A 123 1.62 -1.38 20.68
CA VAL A 123 1.01 -0.57 21.75
C VAL A 123 -0.37 -1.12 22.11
N ALA A 124 -0.90 -0.73 23.28
CA ALA A 124 -2.28 -1.06 23.63
C ALA A 124 -3.27 -0.51 22.58
N LEU A 125 -4.18 -1.35 22.10
CA LEU A 125 -5.20 -0.93 21.14
C LEU A 125 -6.18 0.05 21.80
N PRO A 126 -6.42 1.24 21.22
CA PRO A 126 -7.44 2.15 21.73
C PRO A 126 -8.83 1.53 21.68
N ALA A 127 -9.67 1.86 22.67
CA ALA A 127 -11.03 1.32 22.76
C ALA A 127 -11.91 1.77 21.58
N GLY A 128 -12.70 0.84 21.04
CA GLY A 128 -13.65 1.05 19.95
C GLY A 128 -13.91 -0.23 19.16
N ASP A 129 -14.92 -0.19 18.30
CA ASP A 129 -15.21 -1.28 17.37
C ASP A 129 -14.24 -1.21 16.18
N VAL A 130 -13.48 -2.28 15.94
CA VAL A 130 -12.54 -2.35 14.82
C VAL A 130 -13.30 -2.51 13.50
N LEU A 131 -13.23 -1.48 12.66
CA LEU A 131 -13.82 -1.49 11.32
C LEU A 131 -12.86 -2.05 10.27
N LEU A 132 -11.57 -1.72 10.39
CA LEU A 132 -10.52 -2.09 9.46
C LEU A 132 -9.17 -2.11 10.16
N SER A 133 -8.28 -3.02 9.77
CA SER A 133 -6.88 -3.02 10.20
C SER A 133 -5.98 -3.41 9.01
N SER A 134 -4.83 -2.75 8.88
CA SER A 134 -3.85 -3.04 7.82
C SER A 134 -2.99 -4.28 8.10
N ALA A 135 -2.99 -4.76 9.34
CA ALA A 135 -2.35 -6.00 9.78
C ALA A 135 -3.21 -6.71 10.84
N PRO A 136 -3.01 -8.01 11.10
CA PRO A 136 -3.73 -8.71 12.16
C PRO A 136 -3.51 -8.06 13.52
N LEU A 137 -4.59 -7.90 14.30
CA LEU A 137 -4.53 -7.45 15.69
C LEU A 137 -4.42 -8.69 16.59
N THR A 138 -3.48 -8.69 17.53
CA THR A 138 -3.25 -9.80 18.46
C THR A 138 -3.31 -9.29 19.89
N ASP A 139 -3.90 -10.07 20.80
CA ASP A 139 -3.84 -9.85 22.25
C ASP A 139 -4.30 -8.45 22.74
N GLY A 140 -5.17 -7.77 21.98
CA GLY A 140 -5.63 -6.42 22.32
C GLY A 140 -4.60 -5.32 22.05
N GLU A 141 -3.64 -5.58 21.18
CA GLU A 141 -2.58 -4.64 20.80
C GLU A 141 -2.74 -4.17 19.35
N LEU A 142 -2.23 -2.96 19.09
CA LEU A 142 -1.96 -2.42 17.77
C LEU A 142 -0.48 -2.65 17.44
N PRO A 143 -0.15 -3.57 16.52
CA PRO A 143 1.24 -3.83 16.14
C PRO A 143 1.94 -2.60 15.58
N GLY A 144 3.27 -2.66 15.51
CA GLY A 144 4.07 -1.71 14.75
C GLY A 144 3.65 -1.62 13.29
N GLU A 145 3.90 -0.47 12.68
CA GLU A 145 3.65 -0.23 11.24
C GLU A 145 2.20 -0.52 10.79
N THR A 146 1.24 -0.43 11.72
CA THR A 146 -0.16 -0.82 11.51
C THR A 146 -1.10 0.37 11.68
N THR A 147 -2.11 0.44 10.81
CA THR A 147 -3.22 1.38 10.90
C THR A 147 -4.52 0.64 11.20
N VAL A 148 -5.28 1.13 12.18
CA VAL A 148 -6.61 0.63 12.52
C VAL A 148 -7.65 1.74 12.40
N TRP A 149 -8.84 1.40 11.91
CA TRP A 149 -10.02 2.28 11.92
C TRP A 149 -10.99 1.78 12.99
N LEU A 150 -11.44 2.70 13.83
CA LEU A 150 -12.30 2.43 14.98
C LEU A 150 -13.59 3.25 14.86
N ARG A 151 -14.67 2.71 15.43
CA ARG A 151 -15.87 3.46 15.80
C ARG A 151 -15.99 3.44 17.32
#